data_AF-A0A9P5RLR0-F1
#
_entry.id   AF-A0A9P5RLR0-F1
#
_cell.length_a   1.000
_cell.length_b   1.000
_cell.length_c   1.000
_cell.angle_alpha   90.00
_cell.angle_beta   90.00
_cell.angle_gamma   90.00
#
_symmetry.space_group_name_H-M   'P 1'
#
loop_
_entity.id
_entity.type
_entity.pdbx_description
1 polymer ?
#
loop_
_entity_poly.entity_id
_entity_poly.type
_entity_poly.pdbx_seq_one_letter_code
_entity_poly.pdbx_strand_id
1 'polypeptide(L)' 'MADPINNPATDGDDTEIVEEGNRSILLDLISQLSKGSDLHRVTLPTFVLEPRSMLERITDFMSHPEIIV' A
#
# COMPACT_ATOMS: atom_id res chain seq x y z
N MET A 1 0.71 -35.15 3.08
CA MET A 1 1.26 -34.16 4.02
C MET A 1 1.72 -32.98 3.18
N ALA A 2 0.89 -31.95 3.07
CA ALA A 2 1.18 -30.69 2.36
C ALA A 2 0.57 -29.57 3.23
N ASP A 3 1.34 -28.51 3.45
CA ASP A 3 1.16 -27.53 4.52
C ASP A 3 -0.14 -26.70 4.38
N PRO A 4 -0.82 -26.35 5.50
CA PRO A 4 -2.10 -25.63 5.48
C PRO A 4 -1.98 -24.09 5.36
N ILE A 5 -0.82 -23.57 4.97
CA ILE A 5 -0.52 -22.11 4.90
C ILE A 5 -0.59 -21.53 3.49
N ASN A 6 -1.28 -22.16 2.55
CA ASN A 6 -1.61 -21.53 1.28
C ASN A 6 -3.09 -21.17 1.25
N ASN A 7 -3.42 -19.97 1.74
CA ASN A 7 -4.70 -19.33 1.49
C ASN A 7 -4.66 -18.74 0.06
N PRO A 8 -5.42 -19.25 -0.91
CA PRO A 8 -5.40 -18.72 -2.28
C PRO A 8 -6.31 -17.48 -2.46
N ALA A 9 -6.50 -16.67 -1.42
CA ALA A 9 -7.43 -15.52 -1.42
C ALA A 9 -6.74 -14.18 -1.16
N THR A 10 -5.47 -14.05 -1.57
CA THR A 10 -4.82 -12.75 -1.68
C THR A 10 -4.18 -12.73 -3.07
N ASP A 11 -5.02 -12.44 -4.07
CA ASP A 11 -4.55 -12.04 -5.39
C ASP A 11 -3.48 -10.95 -5.20
N GLY A 12 -2.35 -11.10 -5.88
CA GLY A 12 -1.12 -10.32 -5.70
C GLY A 12 -1.20 -8.86 -6.17
N ASP A 13 -2.35 -8.20 -6.01
CA ASP A 13 -2.60 -6.80 -6.42
C ASP A 13 -2.06 -5.79 -5.39
N ASP A 14 -1.99 -6.17 -4.11
CA ASP A 14 -1.66 -5.25 -3.01
C ASP A 14 -0.18 -5.25 -2.57
N THR A 15 0.67 -6.04 -3.23
CA THR A 15 2.10 -6.12 -2.90
C THR A 15 2.96 -6.07 -4.14
N GLU A 16 3.55 -4.90 -4.39
CA GLU A 16 4.57 -4.73 -5.42
C GLU A 16 5.98 -4.79 -4.81
N ILE A 17 6.89 -5.51 -5.47
CA ILE A 17 8.30 -5.55 -5.08
C ILE A 17 8.95 -4.25 -5.55
N VAL A 18 9.29 -3.36 -4.62
CA VAL A 18 10.01 -2.13 -4.91
C VAL A 18 11.43 -2.45 -5.39
N GLU A 19 11.79 -2.00 -6.58
CA GLU A 19 13.15 -2.13 -7.12
C GLU A 19 14.19 -1.39 -6.25
N GLU A 20 15.45 -1.83 -6.32
CA GLU A 20 16.52 -1.25 -5.49
C GLU A 20 16.78 0.24 -5.78
N GLY A 21 16.63 0.67 -7.03
CA GLY A 21 16.71 2.09 -7.40
C GLY A 21 15.62 2.94 -6.73
N ASN A 22 14.41 2.40 -6.61
CA ASN A 22 13.28 3.09 -5.99
C ASN A 22 13.44 3.22 -4.47
N ARG A 23 14.20 2.31 -3.84
CA ARG A 23 14.55 2.45 -2.41
C ARG A 23 15.40 3.68 -2.14
N SER A 24 16.33 4.04 -3.02
CA SER A 24 17.15 5.25 -2.86
C SER A 24 16.28 6.51 -2.87
N ILE A 25 15.29 6.58 -3.75
CA ILE A 25 14.35 7.72 -3.85
C ILE A 25 13.55 7.88 -2.55
N LEU A 26 13.08 6.78 -1.96
CA LEU A 26 12.38 6.82 -0.68
C LEU A 26 13.28 7.29 0.47
N LEU A 27 14.55 6.83 0.51
CA LEU A 27 15.52 7.27 1.52
C LEU A 27 15.83 8.76 1.38
N ASP A 28 15.99 9.26 0.16
CA ASP A 28 16.22 10.68 -0.12
C ASP A 28 15.01 11.52 0.30
N LEU A 29 13.78 11.05 0.03
CA LEU A 29 12.55 11.70 0.49
C LEU A 29 12.51 11.80 2.02
N ILE A 30 12.78 10.69 2.72
CA ILE A 30 12.79 10.64 4.19
C ILE A 30 13.86 11.59 4.75
N SER A 31 15.02 11.71 4.11
CA SER A 31 16.09 12.61 4.56
C SER A 31 15.69 14.10 4.54
N GLN A 32 14.75 14.47 3.66
CA GLN A 32 14.21 15.83 3.56
C GLN A 32 13.12 16.11 4.59
N LEU A 33 12.55 15.07 5.22
CA LEU A 33 11.49 15.21 6.21
C LEU A 33 12.08 15.49 7.60
N SER A 34 11.65 16.58 8.23
CA SER A 34 11.90 16.84 9.64
C SER A 34 10.83 16.18 10.52
N LYS A 35 11.16 15.91 11.80
CA LYS A 35 10.18 15.42 12.76
C LYS A 35 9.01 16.40 12.87
N GLY A 36 7.79 15.91 12.65
CA GLY A 36 6.57 16.73 12.62
C GLY A 36 6.22 17.29 11.23
N SER A 37 6.95 16.90 10.18
CA SER A 37 6.56 17.18 8.79
C SER A 37 5.27 16.44 8.42
N ASP A 38 4.32 17.16 7.83
CA ASP A 38 3.08 16.61 7.31
C ASP A 38 3.29 16.11 5.88
N LEU A 39 3.10 14.80 5.68
CA LEU A 39 3.25 14.14 4.39
C LEU A 39 2.26 14.63 3.34
N HIS A 40 1.14 15.25 3.72
CA HIS A 40 0.20 15.84 2.76
C HIS A 40 0.81 16.97 1.92
N ARG A 41 1.89 17.60 2.41
CA ARG A 41 2.59 18.69 1.71
C ARG A 41 3.72 18.18 0.81
N VAL A 42 3.94 16.87 0.78
CA VAL A 42 5.02 16.22 0.04
C VAL A 42 4.43 15.26 -0.98
N THR A 43 4.84 15.39 -2.24
CA THR A 43 4.38 14.50 -3.30
C THR A 43 5.15 13.19 -3.24
N LEU A 44 4.43 12.09 -3.00
CA LEU A 44 5.00 10.74 -3.05
C LEU A 44 5.23 10.31 -4.51
N PRO A 45 6.26 9.49 -4.78
CA PRO A 45 6.46 8.89 -6.10
C PRO A 45 5.28 8.00 -6.52
N THR A 46 5.05 7.87 -7.83
CA THR A 46 3.90 7.11 -8.34
C THR A 46 3.99 5.61 -8.11
N PHE A 47 5.20 5.04 -7.91
CA PHE A 47 5.40 3.61 -7.72
C PHE A 47 4.94 3.09 -6.34
N VAL A 48 4.58 3.97 -5.40
CA VAL A 48 3.95 3.56 -4.13
C VAL A 48 2.43 3.68 -4.17
N LEU A 49 1.87 4.14 -5.30
CA LEU A 49 0.44 4.31 -5.47
C LEU A 49 -0.13 3.06 -6.13
N GLU A 50 -1.17 2.50 -5.53
CA GLU A 50 -2.02 1.52 -6.20
C GLU A 50 -2.85 2.20 -7.31
N PRO A 51 -3.30 1.48 -8.35
CA PRO A 51 -4.07 2.04 -9.46
C PRO A 51 -5.53 2.38 -9.08
N ARG A 52 -5.87 2.37 -7.79
CA ARG A 52 -7.23 2.55 -7.26
C ARG A 52 -7.34 3.86 -6.49
N SER A 53 -8.51 4.48 -6.54
CA SER A 53 -8.76 5.69 -5.77
C SER A 53 -9.03 5.37 -4.29
N MET A 54 -8.76 6.32 -3.38
CA MET A 54 -9.10 6.19 -1.96
C MET A 54 -10.58 5.84 -1.72
N LEU A 55 -11.49 6.38 -2.53
CA LEU A 55 -12.92 6.07 -2.39
C LEU A 55 -13.22 4.61 -2.75
N GLU A 56 -12.59 4.11 -3.80
CA GLU A 56 -12.70 2.73 -4.22
C GLU A 56 -12.11 1.79 -3.16
N ARG A 57 -10.93 2.14 -2.62
CA ARG A 57 -10.31 1.39 -1.52
C ARG A 57 -11.19 1.33 -0.27
N ILE A 58 -11.92 2.40 0.05
CA ILE A 58 -12.87 2.41 1.17
C ILE A 58 -14.02 1.41 0.94
N THR A 59 -14.46 1.21 -0.31
CA THR A 59 -15.54 0.25 -0.59
C THR A 59 -15.16 -1.20 -0.30
N ASP A 60 -13.87 -1.54 -0.24
CA ASP A 60 -13.41 -2.87 0.14
C ASP A 60 -13.83 -3.24 1.57
N PHE A 61 -13.95 -2.27 2.48
CA PHE A 61 -14.48 -2.50 3.83
C PHE A 61 -15.97 -2.87 3.82
N MET A 62 -16.69 -2.61 2.72
CA MET A 62 -18.09 -2.96 2.53
C MET A 62 -18.29 -4.28 1.78
N SER A 63 -17.20 -4.96 1.42
CA SER A 63 -17.24 -6.18 0.61
C SER A 63 -17.89 -7.38 1.32
N HIS A 64 -18.03 -7.34 2.65
CA HIS A 64 -18.62 -8.40 3.47
C HIS A 64 -19.80 -7.82 4.25
N PRO A 65 -20.98 -7.66 3.61
CA PRO A 65 -22.13 -7.03 4.25
C PRO A 65 -22.64 -7.81 5.48
N GLU A 66 -22.33 -9.10 5.60
CA GLU A 66 -22.74 -9.95 6.71
C GLU A 66 -22.05 -9.65 8.05
N ILE A 67 -20.89 -8.97 8.03
CA ILE A 67 -20.16 -8.56 9.24
C ILE A 67 -20.44 -7.10 9.63
N ILE A 68 -21.15 -6.35 8.79
CA ILE A 68 -21.54 -4.96 9.03
C ILE A 68 -22.88 -4.98 9.77
N VAL A 69 -22.81 -4.95 11.10
CA VAL A 69 -23.96 -4.87 12.01
C VAL A 69 -24.18 -3.43 12.44
#